data_AF-A0A350AE73-F1
#
_entry.id   AF-A0A350AE73-F1
#
_cell.length_a   1.000
_cell.length_b   1.000
_cell.length_c   1.000
_cell.angle_alpha   90.00
_cell.angle_beta   90.00
_cell.angle_gamma   90.00
#
_symmetry.space_group_name_H-M   'P 1'
#
loop_
_entity.id
_entity.type
_entity.pdbx_description
1 polymer ?
#
loop_
_entity_poly.entity_id
_entity_poly.type
_entity_poly.pdbx_seq_one_letter_code
_entity_poly.pdbx_strand_id
1 'polypeptide(L)'
;MTGALTLSPDQADAHDRIADALRGMGVDIDAAVLLPPTEGKSSVLAVMGKAGSGKTMLLAQLVTALKEAGVEIVSGDYEGKRRKDRRTLAILAPTNKAASVLRLRGVQATTIHRILYTPVYDPQYEKLADWLNGEGKGERPEVPGMTEAAMDRALQFFKSHASIPAALAAAGLRGSGFITGGERREETAGIGVI
;
A
#
# COMPACT_ATOMS: atom_id res chain seq x y z
N MET A 1 -9.67 14.72 15.61
CA MET A 1 -8.65 15.02 16.64
C MET A 1 -8.02 13.71 17.10
N THR A 2 -7.03 13.22 16.37
CA THR A 2 -6.19 12.09 16.82
C THR A 2 -5.05 12.70 17.63
N GLY A 3 -5.11 12.58 18.95
CA GLY A 3 -3.96 12.94 19.78
C GLY A 3 -2.76 12.11 19.34
N ALA A 4 -1.60 12.75 19.16
CA ALA A 4 -0.35 12.05 18.91
C ALA A 4 -0.15 11.03 20.04
N LEU A 5 -0.26 9.75 19.72
CA LEU A 5 -0.07 8.66 20.68
C LEU A 5 1.39 8.71 21.13
N THR A 6 1.61 9.02 22.41
CA THR A 6 2.95 9.05 22.99
C THR A 6 3.58 7.66 22.89
N LEU A 7 4.74 7.60 22.23
CA LEU A 7 5.53 6.37 22.12
C LEU A 7 6.11 6.01 23.49
N SER A 8 6.22 4.70 23.76
CA SER A 8 7.06 4.24 24.88
C SER A 8 8.55 4.50 24.57
N PRO A 9 9.45 4.49 25.58
CA PRO A 9 10.89 4.63 25.35
C PRO A 9 11.43 3.68 24.28
N ASP A 10 11.13 2.38 24.37
CA ASP A 10 11.54 1.39 23.37
C ASP A 10 10.99 1.67 21.95
N GLN A 11 9.81 2.28 21.85
CA GLN A 11 9.21 2.63 20.56
C GLN A 11 9.83 3.90 19.99
N ALA A 12 10.15 4.88 20.84
CA ALA A 12 10.87 6.08 20.45
C ALA A 12 12.28 5.72 19.96
N ASP A 13 13.01 4.88 20.69
CA ASP A 13 14.33 4.40 20.25
C ASP A 13 14.27 3.65 18.92
N ALA A 14 13.24 2.81 18.73
CA ALA A 14 13.02 2.12 17.47
C ALA A 14 12.65 3.10 16.33
N HIS A 15 11.81 4.10 16.62
CA HIS A 15 11.46 5.16 15.69
C HIS A 15 12.69 5.93 15.23
N ASP A 16 13.52 6.39 16.16
CA ASP A 16 14.69 7.22 15.88
C ASP A 16 15.70 6.47 15.01
N ARG A 17 15.95 5.18 15.30
CA ARG A 17 16.83 4.33 14.46
C ARG A 17 16.30 4.13 13.05
N ILE A 18 14.99 4.06 12.89
CA ILE A 18 14.36 3.94 11.56
C ILE A 18 14.44 5.28 10.82
N ALA A 19 14.15 6.38 11.50
CA ALA A 19 14.23 7.72 10.96
C ALA A 19 15.66 8.04 10.48
N ASP A 20 16.67 7.69 11.26
CA ASP A 20 18.09 7.83 10.90
C ASP A 20 18.44 7.03 9.63
N ALA A 21 17.98 5.77 9.55
CA ALA A 21 18.23 4.94 8.37
C ALA A 21 17.52 5.50 7.11
N LEU A 22 16.28 5.96 7.25
CA LEU A 22 15.52 6.60 6.18
C LEU A 22 16.21 7.89 5.71
N ARG A 23 16.71 8.72 6.63
CA ARG A 23 17.49 9.94 6.31
C ARG A 23 18.75 9.59 5.53
N GLY A 24 19.45 8.51 5.89
CA GLY A 24 20.58 7.98 5.12
C GLY A 24 20.25 7.57 3.68
N MET A 25 18.97 7.28 3.41
CA MET A 25 18.40 6.98 2.09
C MET A 25 17.67 8.18 1.46
N GLY A 26 17.82 9.39 2.02
CA GLY A 26 17.21 10.61 1.51
C GLY A 26 15.70 10.71 1.73
N VAL A 27 15.17 10.12 2.81
CA VAL A 27 13.78 10.32 3.27
C VAL A 27 13.82 10.81 4.70
N ASP A 28 13.41 12.05 4.91
CA ASP A 28 13.27 12.64 6.23
C ASP A 28 11.78 12.68 6.60
N ILE A 29 11.36 11.72 7.43
CA ILE A 29 9.98 11.62 7.89
C ILE A 29 9.62 12.65 8.96
N ASP A 30 10.62 13.25 9.63
CA ASP A 30 10.40 14.25 10.68
C ASP A 30 10.25 15.65 10.06
N ALA A 31 11.00 15.93 8.98
CA ALA A 31 10.94 17.18 8.24
C ALA A 31 10.00 17.13 7.01
N ALA A 32 9.40 15.97 6.71
CA ALA A 32 8.63 15.71 5.48
C ALA A 32 9.40 16.06 4.19
N VAL A 33 10.70 15.73 4.15
CA VAL A 33 11.59 16.00 3.00
C VAL A 33 11.97 14.71 2.30
N LEU A 34 11.95 14.73 0.97
CA LEU A 34 12.23 13.56 0.16
C LEU A 34 13.17 13.91 -1.00
N LEU A 35 14.26 13.17 -1.11
CA LEU A 35 15.22 13.25 -2.18
C LEU A 35 15.01 12.11 -3.19
N PRO A 36 15.45 12.26 -4.45
CA PRO A 36 15.45 11.17 -5.41
C PRO A 36 16.21 9.93 -4.88
N PRO A 37 15.81 8.71 -5.28
CA PRO A 37 16.51 7.49 -4.89
C PRO A 37 18.00 7.58 -5.27
N THR A 38 18.89 7.25 -4.33
CA THR A 38 20.32 7.10 -4.61
C THR A 38 20.63 5.64 -4.90
N GLU A 39 21.20 5.34 -6.07
CA GLU A 39 21.61 3.98 -6.43
C GLU A 39 22.70 3.43 -5.48
N GLY A 40 22.70 2.11 -5.27
CA GLY A 40 23.75 1.40 -4.53
C GLY A 40 23.66 1.45 -3.00
N LYS A 41 22.66 2.13 -2.42
CA LYS A 41 22.41 2.11 -0.97
C LYS A 41 21.22 1.23 -0.62
N SER A 42 21.45 0.20 0.20
CA SER A 42 20.39 -0.63 0.78
C SER A 42 20.66 -0.88 2.26
N SER A 43 19.63 -0.79 3.09
CA SER A 43 19.69 -1.13 4.52
C SER A 43 18.50 -1.98 4.91
N VAL A 44 18.72 -2.93 5.82
CA VAL A 44 17.65 -3.76 6.41
C VAL A 44 17.67 -3.56 7.92
N LEU A 45 16.49 -3.31 8.50
CA LEU A 45 16.29 -3.18 9.93
C LEU A 45 15.22 -4.17 10.40
N ALA A 46 15.36 -4.66 11.63
CA ALA A 46 14.39 -5.51 12.28
C ALA A 46 14.00 -4.92 13.64
N VAL A 47 12.71 -4.64 13.83
CA VAL A 47 12.15 -4.20 15.11
C VAL A 47 11.54 -5.40 15.82
N MET A 48 12.19 -5.84 16.89
CA MET A 48 11.71 -6.95 17.70
C MET A 48 11.00 -6.46 18.97
N GLY A 49 10.11 -7.27 19.52
CA GLY A 49 9.44 -6.96 20.77
C GLY A 49 8.38 -7.99 21.12
N LYS A 50 8.00 -8.07 22.41
CA LYS A 50 6.99 -9.00 22.91
C LYS A 50 5.60 -8.75 22.30
N ALA A 51 4.70 -9.71 22.42
CA ALA A 51 3.29 -9.49 22.10
C ALA A 51 2.76 -8.29 22.93
N GLY A 52 1.97 -7.43 22.30
CA GLY A 52 1.46 -6.22 22.96
C GLY A 52 2.43 -5.04 23.04
N SER A 53 3.67 -5.15 22.57
CA SER A 53 4.66 -4.03 22.60
C SER A 53 4.36 -2.87 21.63
N GLY A 54 3.19 -2.87 20.97
CA GLY A 54 2.76 -1.80 20.07
C GLY A 54 3.47 -1.71 18.72
N LYS A 55 4.22 -2.73 18.27
CA LYS A 55 4.89 -2.74 16.94
C LYS A 55 3.97 -2.35 15.78
N THR A 56 2.75 -2.87 15.77
CA THR A 56 1.75 -2.56 14.74
C THR A 56 1.32 -1.09 14.77
N MET A 57 1.30 -0.46 15.95
CA MET A 57 1.00 0.95 16.11
C MET A 57 2.18 1.80 15.61
N LEU A 58 3.41 1.46 16.01
CA LEU A 58 4.63 2.12 15.50
C LEU A 58 4.71 2.05 13.97
N LEU A 59 4.45 0.88 13.38
CA LEU A 59 4.41 0.71 11.92
C LEU A 59 3.36 1.62 11.27
N ALA A 60 2.16 1.71 11.83
CA ALA A 60 1.11 2.59 11.30
C ALA A 60 1.50 4.07 11.35
N GLN A 61 2.18 4.52 12.41
CA GLN A 61 2.70 5.88 12.49
C GLN A 61 3.78 6.14 11.44
N LEU A 62 4.75 5.24 11.29
CA LEU A 62 5.81 5.35 10.28
C LEU A 62 5.25 5.41 8.86
N VAL A 63 4.25 4.57 8.55
CA VAL A 63 3.57 4.60 7.24
C VAL A 63 2.87 5.94 7.01
N THR A 64 2.27 6.51 8.05
CA THR A 64 1.61 7.83 7.96
C THR A 64 2.64 8.92 7.67
N ALA A 65 3.76 8.93 8.40
CA ALA A 65 4.83 9.90 8.18
C ALA A 65 5.50 9.76 6.80
N LEU A 66 5.71 8.53 6.32
CA LEU A 66 6.20 8.26 4.96
C LEU A 66 5.25 8.79 3.89
N LYS A 67 3.93 8.60 4.09
CA LYS A 67 2.91 9.14 3.18
C LYS A 67 2.90 10.67 3.20
N GLU A 68 3.04 11.29 4.37
CA GLU A 68 3.13 12.75 4.52
C GLU A 68 4.39 13.33 3.88
N ALA A 69 5.52 12.61 3.91
CA ALA A 69 6.74 12.95 3.19
C ALA A 69 6.64 12.76 1.66
N GLY A 70 5.52 12.28 1.14
CA GLY A 70 5.27 12.10 -0.30
C GLY A 70 5.69 10.75 -0.87
N VAL A 71 5.96 9.74 -0.04
CA VAL A 71 6.21 8.37 -0.52
C VAL A 71 4.89 7.73 -0.97
N GLU A 72 4.87 7.20 -2.19
CA GLU A 72 3.69 6.56 -2.75
C GLU A 72 3.57 5.11 -2.29
N ILE A 73 2.42 4.73 -1.75
CA ILE A 73 2.17 3.33 -1.39
C ILE A 73 1.89 2.54 -2.67
N VAL A 74 2.62 1.44 -2.86
CA VAL A 74 2.41 0.49 -3.95
C VAL A 74 1.77 -0.79 -3.41
N SER A 75 0.86 -1.33 -4.19
CA SER A 75 0.19 -2.58 -3.90
C SER A 75 0.36 -3.54 -5.07
N GLY A 76 0.22 -4.85 -4.81
CA GLY A 76 0.30 -5.87 -5.85
C GLY A 76 -0.79 -5.81 -6.92
N ASP A 77 -1.85 -5.02 -6.71
CA ASP A 77 -3.02 -5.01 -7.58
C ASP A 77 -3.00 -3.87 -8.61
N TYR A 78 -2.22 -2.80 -8.37
CA TYR A 78 -2.08 -1.68 -9.30
C TYR A 78 -0.87 -0.81 -8.92
N GLU A 79 -0.01 -0.50 -9.90
CA GLU A 79 1.13 0.39 -9.76
C GLU A 79 1.00 1.53 -10.80
N GLY A 80 1.06 2.79 -10.33
CA GLY A 80 1.02 3.95 -11.22
C GLY A 80 2.21 4.01 -12.19
N LYS A 81 2.07 4.77 -13.28
CA LYS A 81 3.13 4.93 -14.31
C LYS A 81 4.46 5.40 -13.70
N ARG A 82 5.55 4.77 -14.14
CA ARG A 82 6.93 5.04 -13.72
C ARG A 82 7.31 6.53 -13.87
N ARG A 83 7.94 7.09 -12.84
CA ARG A 83 8.58 8.43 -12.89
C ARG A 83 9.94 8.36 -12.19
N LYS A 84 10.91 9.12 -12.69
CA LYS A 84 12.32 9.06 -12.25
C LYS A 84 12.51 9.41 -10.77
N ASP A 85 11.71 10.33 -10.24
CA ASP A 85 11.83 10.83 -8.87
C ASP A 85 10.85 10.17 -7.89
N ARG A 86 10.18 9.10 -8.34
CA ARG A 86 9.14 8.40 -7.56
C ARG A 86 9.76 7.58 -6.43
N ARG A 87 9.31 7.79 -5.19
CA ARG A 87 9.62 6.92 -4.05
C ARG A 87 8.41 6.05 -3.75
N THR A 88 8.62 4.74 -3.64
CA THR A 88 7.55 3.77 -3.43
C THR A 88 7.71 3.04 -2.10
N LEU A 89 6.58 2.75 -1.44
CA LEU A 89 6.48 2.01 -0.20
C LEU A 89 5.59 0.78 -0.38
N ALA A 90 6.14 -0.40 -0.18
CA ALA A 90 5.40 -1.64 -0.08
C ALA A 90 5.19 -2.02 1.39
N ILE A 91 3.93 -2.32 1.75
CA ILE A 91 3.56 -2.72 3.11
C ILE A 91 2.99 -4.13 3.05
N LEU A 92 3.76 -5.06 3.58
CA LEU A 92 3.55 -6.48 3.40
C LEU A 92 3.19 -7.11 4.73
N ALA A 93 2.46 -8.20 4.66
CA ALA A 93 2.16 -9.04 5.80
C ALA A 93 2.23 -10.51 5.39
N PRO A 94 2.55 -11.42 6.33
CA PRO A 94 2.63 -12.85 6.02
C PRO A 94 1.27 -13.47 5.71
N THR A 95 0.16 -12.87 6.16
CA THR A 95 -1.20 -13.41 6.00
C THR A 95 -2.24 -12.32 5.73
N ASN A 96 -3.40 -12.71 5.17
CA ASN A 96 -4.54 -11.81 4.96
C ASN A 96 -5.07 -11.22 6.27
N LYS A 97 -5.04 -11.99 7.37
CA LYS A 97 -5.50 -11.53 8.69
C LYS A 97 -4.55 -10.48 9.29
N ALA A 98 -3.24 -10.67 9.13
CA ALA A 98 -2.27 -9.65 9.54
C ALA A 98 -2.43 -8.37 8.70
N ALA A 99 -2.59 -8.51 7.38
CA ALA A 99 -2.85 -7.37 6.50
C ALA A 99 -4.16 -6.65 6.86
N SER A 100 -5.24 -7.36 7.21
CA SER A 100 -6.49 -6.73 7.62
C SER A 100 -6.37 -5.94 8.93
N VAL A 101 -5.58 -6.42 9.88
CA VAL A 101 -5.32 -5.70 11.15
C VAL A 101 -4.58 -4.38 10.91
N LEU A 102 -3.74 -4.31 9.88
CA LEU A 102 -3.10 -3.07 9.43
C LEU A 102 -4.09 -2.15 8.70
N ARG A 103 -4.91 -2.68 7.80
CA ARG A 103 -5.95 -1.91 7.10
C ARG A 103 -6.96 -1.25 8.03
N LEU A 104 -7.32 -1.92 9.12
CA LEU A 104 -8.16 -1.34 10.17
C LEU A 104 -7.53 -0.12 10.88
N ARG A 105 -6.22 0.09 10.72
CA ARG A 105 -5.48 1.27 11.19
C ARG A 105 -5.14 2.25 10.06
N GLY A 106 -5.82 2.17 8.92
CA GLY A 106 -5.58 3.05 7.77
C GLY A 106 -4.35 2.71 6.93
N VAL A 107 -3.67 1.59 7.22
CA VAL A 107 -2.47 1.16 6.51
C VAL A 107 -2.85 0.26 5.34
N GLN A 108 -2.51 0.67 4.11
CA GLN A 108 -2.82 -0.06 2.88
C GLN A 108 -1.90 -1.28 2.68
N ALA A 109 -1.97 -2.25 3.60
CA ALA A 109 -1.14 -3.45 3.57
C ALA A 109 -1.73 -4.57 2.67
N THR A 110 -0.83 -5.30 2.03
CA THR A 110 -1.13 -6.52 1.26
C THR A 110 -0.30 -7.70 1.76
N THR A 111 -0.51 -8.90 1.20
CA THR A 111 0.33 -10.06 1.56
C THR A 111 1.61 -10.09 0.72
N ILE A 112 2.68 -10.68 1.26
CA ILE A 112 3.95 -10.83 0.55
C ILE A 112 3.76 -11.50 -0.82
N HIS A 113 2.90 -12.52 -0.88
CA HIS A 113 2.60 -13.22 -2.13
C HIS A 113 2.05 -12.32 -3.23
N ARG A 114 1.27 -11.30 -2.89
CA ARG A 114 0.64 -10.41 -3.87
C ARG A 114 1.59 -9.37 -4.44
N ILE A 115 2.68 -9.03 -3.74
CA ILE A 115 3.69 -8.13 -4.34
C ILE A 115 4.72 -8.88 -5.18
N LEU A 116 4.96 -10.17 -4.87
CA LEU A 116 5.88 -11.00 -5.64
C LEU A 116 5.27 -11.44 -6.98
N TYR A 117 3.96 -11.58 -7.02
CA TYR A 117 3.21 -11.97 -8.21
C TYR A 117 2.16 -10.93 -8.52
N THR A 118 2.32 -10.26 -9.65
CA THR A 118 1.28 -9.40 -10.20
C THR A 118 0.24 -10.31 -10.87
N PRO A 119 -1.03 -10.29 -10.41
CA PRO A 119 -2.09 -10.98 -11.12
C PRO A 119 -2.22 -10.39 -12.53
N VAL A 120 -2.13 -11.24 -13.54
CA VAL A 120 -2.48 -10.85 -14.90
C VAL A 120 -4.00 -10.81 -14.96
N TYR A 121 -4.54 -9.63 -15.22
CA TYR A 121 -5.97 -9.41 -15.26
C TYR A 121 -6.51 -9.49 -16.69
N ASP A 122 -7.78 -9.86 -16.81
CA ASP A 122 -8.51 -9.66 -18.07
C ASP A 122 -8.48 -8.16 -18.48
N PRO A 123 -8.30 -7.80 -19.76
CA PRO A 123 -8.27 -6.41 -20.20
C PRO A 123 -9.48 -5.56 -19.78
N GLN A 124 -10.65 -6.17 -19.59
CA GLN A 124 -11.84 -5.47 -19.09
C GLN A 124 -11.68 -5.04 -17.63
N TYR A 125 -10.94 -5.82 -16.85
CA TYR A 125 -10.63 -5.50 -15.46
C TYR A 125 -9.60 -4.37 -15.34
N GLU A 126 -8.59 -4.32 -16.21
CA GLU A 126 -7.62 -3.20 -16.21
C GLU A 126 -8.33 -1.87 -16.44
N LYS A 127 -9.29 -1.82 -17.37
CA LYS A 127 -10.12 -0.62 -17.61
C LYS A 127 -10.93 -0.23 -16.37
N LEU A 128 -11.48 -1.21 -15.65
CA LEU A 128 -12.18 -0.96 -14.38
C LEU A 128 -11.24 -0.42 -13.30
N ALA A 129 -10.05 -1.01 -13.16
CA ALA A 129 -9.02 -0.57 -12.24
C ALA A 129 -8.61 0.88 -12.52
N ASP A 130 -8.31 1.22 -13.78
CA ASP A 130 -7.97 2.57 -14.21
C ASP A 130 -9.10 3.56 -13.92
N TRP A 131 -10.34 3.20 -14.21
CA TRP A 131 -11.51 4.04 -13.93
C TRP A 131 -11.71 4.28 -12.42
N LEU A 132 -11.52 3.25 -11.59
CA LEU A 132 -11.60 3.38 -10.13
C LEU A 132 -10.46 4.26 -9.58
N ASN A 133 -9.22 4.07 -10.04
CA ASN A 133 -8.08 4.90 -9.67
C ASN A 133 -8.23 6.35 -10.14
N GLY A 134 -8.93 6.58 -11.26
CA GLY A 134 -9.37 7.89 -11.72
C GLY A 134 -10.52 8.48 -10.91
N GLU A 135 -10.94 7.83 -9.82
CA GLU A 135 -12.11 8.17 -8.99
C GLU A 135 -13.42 8.30 -9.80
N GLY A 136 -13.52 7.51 -10.87
CA GLY A 136 -14.65 7.51 -11.78
C GLY A 136 -14.62 8.61 -12.85
N LYS A 137 -13.48 9.30 -13.02
CA LYS A 137 -13.28 10.26 -14.12
C LYS A 137 -13.11 9.54 -15.45
N GLY A 138 -13.75 10.07 -16.49
CA GLY A 138 -13.71 9.53 -17.84
C GLY A 138 -14.88 8.60 -18.15
N GLU A 139 -14.75 7.84 -19.23
CA GLU A 139 -15.78 6.91 -19.69
C GLU A 139 -15.87 5.69 -18.74
N ARG A 140 -17.09 5.34 -18.34
CA ARG A 140 -17.34 4.18 -17.49
C ARG A 140 -17.14 2.91 -18.32
N PRO A 141 -16.28 1.96 -17.90
CA PRO A 141 -16.03 0.76 -18.67
C PRO A 141 -17.20 -0.23 -18.59
N GLU A 142 -17.44 -0.95 -19.67
CA GLU A 142 -18.35 -2.09 -19.69
C GLU A 142 -17.65 -3.33 -19.15
N VAL A 143 -18.16 -3.87 -18.03
CA VAL A 143 -17.63 -5.06 -17.38
C VAL A 143 -18.72 -6.14 -17.36
N PRO A 144 -18.53 -7.29 -18.04
CA PRO A 144 -19.50 -8.37 -18.04
C PRO A 144 -19.84 -8.83 -16.62
N GLY A 145 -21.14 -8.95 -16.34
CA GLY A 145 -21.63 -9.37 -15.02
C GLY A 145 -21.65 -8.27 -13.96
N MET A 146 -21.27 -7.03 -14.28
CA MET A 146 -21.51 -5.87 -13.41
C MET A 146 -22.69 -5.05 -13.88
N THR A 147 -23.63 -4.79 -12.97
CA THR A 147 -24.67 -3.78 -13.17
C THR A 147 -24.13 -2.39 -12.85
N GLU A 148 -24.78 -1.33 -13.35
CA GLU A 148 -24.40 0.06 -13.00
C GLU A 148 -24.40 0.28 -11.49
N ALA A 149 -25.39 -0.26 -10.78
CA ALA A 149 -25.45 -0.19 -9.32
C ALA A 149 -24.28 -0.90 -8.64
N ALA A 150 -23.73 -1.98 -9.22
CA ALA A 150 -22.54 -2.65 -8.72
C ALA A 150 -21.28 -1.80 -8.93
N MET A 151 -21.18 -1.12 -10.08
CA MET A 151 -20.11 -0.18 -10.39
C MET A 151 -20.11 1.01 -9.42
N ASP A 152 -21.28 1.56 -9.10
CA ASP A 152 -21.41 2.66 -8.14
C ASP A 152 -20.97 2.24 -6.73
N ARG A 153 -21.35 1.03 -6.28
CA ARG A 153 -20.88 0.47 -5.01
C ARG A 153 -19.36 0.29 -4.99
N ALA A 154 -18.78 -0.22 -6.08
CA ALA A 154 -17.33 -0.38 -6.20
C ALA A 154 -16.63 0.98 -6.07
N LEU A 155 -17.11 2.00 -6.79
CA LEU A 155 -16.53 3.33 -6.76
C LEU A 155 -16.65 3.98 -5.37
N GLN A 156 -17.82 3.88 -4.73
CA GLN A 156 -18.03 4.41 -3.38
C GLN A 156 -17.11 3.75 -2.36
N PHE A 157 -16.96 2.42 -2.44
CA PHE A 157 -16.05 1.68 -1.57
C PHE A 157 -14.59 2.10 -1.82
N PHE A 158 -14.20 2.19 -3.09
CA PHE A 158 -12.85 2.57 -3.50
C PHE A 158 -12.47 3.96 -2.98
N LYS A 159 -13.37 4.95 -3.08
CA LYS A 159 -13.15 6.29 -2.51
C LYS A 159 -12.85 6.29 -1.01
N SER A 160 -13.38 5.30 -0.28
CA SER A 160 -13.17 5.17 1.17
C SER A 160 -11.92 4.38 1.55
N HIS A 161 -11.53 3.38 0.75
CA HIS A 161 -10.55 2.36 1.15
C HIS A 161 -9.39 2.13 0.17
N ALA A 162 -9.40 2.79 -0.99
CA ALA A 162 -8.35 2.72 -2.03
C ALA A 162 -7.88 1.29 -2.34
N SER A 163 -8.81 0.34 -2.42
CA SER A 163 -8.50 -1.07 -2.65
C SER A 163 -9.42 -1.65 -3.71
N ILE A 164 -8.85 -1.99 -4.87
CA ILE A 164 -9.59 -2.55 -6.00
C ILE A 164 -10.22 -3.90 -5.64
N PRO A 165 -9.49 -4.90 -5.07
CA PRO A 165 -10.13 -6.18 -4.75
C PRO A 165 -11.28 -6.04 -3.76
N ALA A 166 -11.17 -5.12 -2.80
CA ALA A 166 -12.22 -4.89 -1.82
C ALA A 166 -13.41 -4.15 -2.45
N ALA A 167 -13.16 -3.22 -3.38
CA ALA A 167 -14.21 -2.56 -4.17
C ALA A 167 -15.00 -3.57 -5.02
N LEU A 168 -14.32 -4.52 -5.67
CA LEU A 168 -14.98 -5.61 -6.40
C LEU A 168 -15.80 -6.51 -5.48
N ALA A 169 -15.25 -6.87 -4.32
CA ALA A 169 -15.96 -7.69 -3.36
C ALA A 169 -17.24 -6.98 -2.88
N ALA A 170 -17.19 -5.67 -2.65
CA ALA A 170 -18.36 -4.85 -2.33
C ALA A 170 -19.37 -4.76 -3.50
N ALA A 171 -18.90 -4.92 -4.74
CA ALA A 171 -19.75 -5.01 -5.91
C ALA A 171 -20.38 -6.41 -6.11
N GLY A 172 -19.99 -7.41 -5.31
CA GLY A 172 -20.47 -8.79 -5.41
C GLY A 172 -19.61 -9.69 -6.28
N LEU A 173 -18.44 -9.21 -6.70
CA LEU A 173 -17.53 -9.95 -7.57
C LEU A 173 -16.40 -10.62 -6.77
N ARG A 174 -16.00 -11.82 -7.22
CA ARG A 174 -14.77 -12.44 -6.74
C ARG A 174 -13.61 -11.91 -7.58
N GLY A 175 -12.65 -11.24 -6.95
CA GLY A 175 -11.45 -10.75 -7.64
C GLY A 175 -10.66 -11.84 -8.36
N SER A 176 -10.73 -13.10 -7.89
CA SER A 176 -10.12 -14.25 -8.57
C SER A 176 -10.72 -14.56 -9.93
N GLY A 177 -11.97 -14.15 -10.20
CA GLY A 177 -12.62 -14.37 -11.49
C GLY A 177 -12.04 -13.54 -12.63
N PHE A 178 -11.23 -12.52 -12.31
CA PHE A 178 -10.59 -11.64 -13.29
C PHE A 178 -9.11 -11.95 -13.50
N ILE A 179 -8.56 -12.92 -12.77
CA ILE A 179 -7.15 -13.30 -12.84
C ILE A 179 -7.00 -14.41 -13.88
N THR A 180 -6.29 -14.14 -14.97
CA THR A 180 -6.02 -15.11 -16.05
C THR A 180 -4.67 -15.82 -15.87
N GLY A 181 -3.80 -15.28 -15.03
CA GLY A 181 -2.49 -15.84 -14.71
C GLY A 181 -1.76 -15.02 -13.64
N GLY A 182 -0.49 -15.34 -13.39
CA GLY A 182 0.37 -14.56 -12.52
C GLY A 182 1.74 -14.38 -13.15
N GLU A 183 2.20 -13.14 -13.22
CA GLU A 183 3.57 -12.82 -13.63
C GLU A 183 4.40 -12.45 -12.41
N ARG A 184 5.65 -12.88 -12.40
CA ARG A 184 6.58 -12.51 -11.34
C ARG A 184 6.91 -11.03 -11.49
N ARG A 185 6.82 -10.28 -10.40
CA ARG A 185 7.24 -8.88 -10.37
C ARG A 185 8.75 -8.78 -10.52
N GLU A 186 9.20 -8.12 -11.58
CA GLU A 186 10.62 -7.82 -11.84
C GLU A 186 11.08 -6.56 -11.07
N GLU A 187 10.17 -5.62 -10.82
CA GLU A 187 10.50 -4.35 -10.17
C GLU A 187 10.55 -4.50 -8.63
N THR A 188 11.51 -3.82 -8.00
CA THR A 188 11.64 -3.75 -6.54
C THR A 188 11.00 -2.47 -6.01
N ALA A 189 10.27 -2.55 -4.89
CA ALA A 189 9.81 -1.33 -4.21
C ALA A 189 11.01 -0.58 -3.62
N GLY A 190 10.94 0.75 -3.57
CA GLY A 190 12.02 1.58 -3.00
C GLY A 190 12.16 1.39 -1.49
N ILE A 191 11.06 1.21 -0.77
CA ILE A 191 10.98 0.89 0.65
C ILE A 191 10.02 -0.29 0.82
N GLY A 192 10.42 -1.28 1.62
CA GLY A 192 9.58 -2.42 2.00
C GLY A 192 9.47 -2.55 3.50
N VAL A 193 8.25 -2.72 4.02
CA VAL A 193 7.97 -3.03 5.42
C VAL A 193 7.17 -4.33 5.48
N ILE A 194 7.53 -5.23 6.40
CA ILE A 194 6.96 -6.59 6.53
C ILE A 194 6.48 -6.82 7.97
#